data_AF-A0AAV9Z2C2-F1
#
_entry.id   AF-A0AAV9Z2C2-F1
#
_cell.length_a   1.000
_cell.length_b   1.000
_cell.length_c   1.000
_cell.angle_alpha   90.00
_cell.angle_beta   90.00
_cell.angle_gamma   90.00
#
_symmetry.space_group_name_H-M   'P 1'
#
loop_
_entity.id
_entity.type
_entity.pdbx_description
1 polymer ?
#
loop_
_entity_poly.entity_id
_entity_poly.type
_entity_poly.pdbx_seq_one_letter_code
_entity_poly.pdbx_strand_id
1 'polypeptide(L)'
;MNAYLKYLYAAATVGLLVGFRVVSKRRKFVSHRTKIHGNHPPIINIPAAEIFNHPREAYEKALKEYGPVIAVPRKGLLEFIVDENLCQTVLTSDQSFSFEEAMAKILNLRPYVSFFWSFFREIDDLVQNGINPRLSTIMEQICPVFVRTAGHAVEQKTIDDMFEHAHTTIAEGMIVLIFGESFANERSIQVITDVATDIAGLTGIYFTVLFILIRFQAVTLIRSQMI
;
A
#
# COMPACT_ATOMS: atom_id res chain seq x y z
N MET A 1 26.22 -29.05 -9.36
CA MET A 1 25.41 -27.82 -9.51
C MET A 1 24.60 -27.94 -10.79
N ASN A 2 23.28 -28.13 -10.68
CA ASN A 2 22.41 -28.71 -11.71
C ASN A 2 22.19 -27.79 -12.92
N ALA A 3 22.27 -28.36 -14.13
CA ALA A 3 22.04 -27.67 -15.40
C ALA A 3 20.65 -27.00 -15.47
N TYR A 4 19.66 -27.55 -14.76
CA TYR A 4 18.32 -26.98 -14.62
C TYR A 4 18.29 -25.60 -13.96
N LEU A 5 19.15 -25.35 -12.95
CA LEU A 5 19.19 -24.05 -12.27
C LEU A 5 19.73 -22.95 -13.20
N LYS A 6 20.66 -23.31 -14.10
CA LYS A 6 21.21 -22.38 -15.10
C LYS A 6 20.17 -21.99 -16.16
N TYR A 7 19.34 -22.94 -16.60
CA TYR A 7 18.27 -22.66 -17.57
C TYR A 7 17.15 -21.80 -16.98
N LEU A 8 16.79 -22.01 -15.71
CA LEU A 8 15.77 -21.20 -15.04
C LEU A 8 16.23 -19.74 -14.87
N TYR A 9 17.50 -19.53 -14.48
CA TYR A 9 18.10 -18.19 -14.40
C TYR A 9 18.24 -17.52 -15.78
N ALA A 10 18.61 -18.27 -16.82
CA ALA A 10 18.69 -17.76 -18.18
C ALA A 10 17.31 -17.35 -18.73
N ALA A 11 16.27 -18.15 -18.48
CA ALA A 11 14.90 -17.82 -18.89
C ALA A 11 14.35 -16.60 -18.13
N ALA A 12 14.60 -16.50 -16.83
CA ALA A 12 14.19 -15.36 -16.01
C ALA A 12 14.88 -14.06 -16.45
N THR A 13 16.20 -14.09 -16.71
CA THR A 13 16.96 -12.92 -17.16
C THR A 13 16.57 -12.45 -18.57
N VAL A 14 16.30 -13.37 -19.50
CA VAL A 14 15.81 -13.03 -20.83
C VAL A 14 14.39 -12.46 -20.79
N GLY A 15 13.50 -13.02 -19.96
CA GLY A 15 12.15 -12.50 -19.73
C GLY A 15 12.17 -11.07 -19.17
N LEU A 16 13.05 -10.80 -18.20
CA LEU A 16 13.20 -9.48 -17.57
C LEU A 16 13.77 -8.45 -18.56
N LEU A 17 14.75 -8.83 -19.40
CA LEU A 17 15.35 -7.95 -20.42
C LEU A 17 14.39 -7.63 -21.57
N VAL A 18 13.59 -8.60 -22.02
CA VAL A 18 12.57 -8.37 -23.06
C VAL A 18 11.44 -7.51 -22.52
N GLY A 19 11.01 -7.73 -21.27
CA GLY A 19 10.06 -6.86 -20.56
C GLY A 19 10.56 -5.41 -20.46
N PHE A 20 11.83 -5.22 -20.08
CA PHE A 20 12.43 -3.89 -19.96
C PHE A 20 12.53 -3.15 -21.31
N ARG A 21 12.85 -3.86 -22.40
CA ARG A 21 12.95 -3.26 -23.74
C ARG A 21 11.60 -2.86 -24.32
N VAL A 22 10.53 -3.60 -24.01
CA VAL A 22 9.17 -3.25 -24.43
C VAL A 22 8.63 -2.07 -23.61
N VAL A 23 8.95 -1.99 -22.31
CA VAL A 23 8.54 -0.87 -21.43
C VAL A 23 9.31 0.42 -21.76
N SER A 24 10.58 0.33 -22.18
CA SER A 24 11.42 1.49 -22.52
C SER A 24 10.94 2.27 -23.76
N LYS A 25 10.34 1.60 -24.76
CA LYS A 25 9.99 2.22 -26.05
C LYS A 25 8.62 2.92 -26.11
N ARG A 26 7.85 2.95 -25.01
CA ARG A 26 6.52 3.60 -24.95
C ARG A 26 6.43 4.78 -23.96
N ARG A 27 7.53 5.48 -23.67
CA ARG A 27 7.45 6.83 -23.07
C ARG A 27 7.14 7.89 -24.14
N LYS A 28 5.95 7.82 -24.73
CA LYS A 28 5.28 9.04 -25.17
C LYS A 28 4.34 9.41 -24.03
N PHE A 29 4.68 10.49 -23.31
CA PHE A 29 3.78 11.16 -22.38
C PHE A 29 2.57 11.64 -23.19
N VAL A 30 1.56 10.78 -23.33
CA VAL A 30 0.28 11.22 -23.85
C VAL A 30 -0.42 11.88 -22.67
N SER A 31 -0.31 13.21 -22.62
CA SER A 31 -1.24 14.05 -21.87
C SER A 31 -2.64 13.82 -22.44
N HIS A 32 -3.33 12.80 -21.93
CA HIS A 32 -4.78 12.72 -22.08
C HIS A 32 -5.35 13.82 -21.20
N ARG A 33 -5.45 15.04 -21.74
CA ARG A 33 -6.52 15.96 -21.34
C ARG A 33 -7.83 15.28 -21.76
N THR A 34 -8.33 14.37 -20.93
CA THR A 34 -9.72 13.94 -20.97
C THR A 34 -10.55 15.21 -20.84
N LYS A 35 -11.23 15.61 -21.92
CA LYS A 35 -12.21 16.69 -21.89
C LYS A 35 -13.27 16.28 -20.89
N ILE A 36 -13.31 16.98 -19.76
CA ILE A 36 -14.22 16.65 -18.68
C ILE A 36 -15.59 17.22 -19.08
N HIS A 37 -16.54 16.34 -19.36
CA HIS A 37 -17.92 16.72 -19.69
C HIS A 37 -18.67 17.15 -18.42
N GLY A 38 -19.70 17.99 -18.59
CA GLY A 38 -20.20 18.98 -17.63
C GLY A 38 -20.84 18.55 -16.29
N ASN A 39 -20.60 17.34 -15.79
CA ASN A 39 -21.07 16.89 -14.46
C ASN A 39 -19.90 16.34 -13.61
N HIS A 40 -18.76 17.02 -13.61
CA HIS A 40 -17.64 16.63 -12.77
C HIS A 40 -17.61 17.45 -11.48
N PRO A 41 -17.17 16.87 -10.35
CA PRO A 41 -16.94 17.64 -9.15
C PRO A 41 -15.92 18.77 -9.40
N PRO A 42 -15.98 19.86 -8.64
CA PRO A 42 -15.08 20.99 -8.80
C PRO A 42 -13.62 20.54 -8.71
N ILE A 43 -12.82 20.95 -9.69
CA ILE A 43 -11.38 20.71 -9.67
C ILE A 43 -10.73 21.86 -8.94
N ILE A 44 -10.12 21.55 -7.81
CA ILE A 44 -9.48 22.52 -6.94
C ILE A 44 -7.99 22.27 -6.90
N ASN A 45 -7.21 23.33 -6.77
CA ASN A 45 -5.77 23.22 -6.62
C ASN A 45 -5.40 23.56 -5.18
N ILE A 46 -5.09 22.54 -4.38
CA ILE A 46 -4.59 22.72 -3.02
C ILE A 46 -3.04 22.74 -3.09
N PRO A 47 -2.37 23.75 -2.49
CA PRO A 47 -0.91 23.81 -2.48
C PRO A 47 -0.27 22.53 -1.94
N ALA A 48 0.78 22.04 -2.60
CA ALA A 48 1.45 20.81 -2.20
C ALA A 48 2.00 20.86 -0.76
N ALA A 49 2.45 22.03 -0.31
CA ALA A 49 2.91 22.24 1.06
C ALA A 49 1.77 22.07 2.10
N GLU A 50 0.55 22.54 1.79
CA GLU A 50 -0.61 22.36 2.66
C GLU A 50 -1.03 20.88 2.71
N ILE A 51 -1.07 20.20 1.56
CA ILE A 51 -1.34 18.76 1.50
C ILE A 51 -0.31 17.97 2.30
N PHE A 52 0.96 18.38 2.28
CA PHE A 52 2.04 17.64 2.93
C PHE A 52 2.09 17.89 4.45
N ASN A 53 1.97 19.15 4.87
CA ASN A 53 2.11 19.53 6.28
C ASN A 53 0.80 19.39 7.06
N HIS A 54 -0.35 19.73 6.45
CA HIS A 54 -1.66 19.76 7.08
C HIS A 54 -2.74 19.11 6.20
N PRO A 55 -2.57 17.84 5.78
CA PRO A 55 -3.44 17.18 4.82
C PRO A 55 -4.91 17.25 5.23
N ARG A 56 -5.20 16.97 6.49
CA ARG A 56 -6.57 16.90 7.01
C ARG A 56 -7.29 18.26 6.87
N GLU A 57 -6.71 19.31 7.44
CA GLU A 57 -7.31 20.65 7.44
C GLU A 57 -7.49 21.17 6.01
N ALA A 58 -6.50 20.93 5.14
CA ALA A 58 -6.56 21.34 3.75
C ALA A 58 -7.74 20.69 3.00
N TYR A 59 -7.95 19.37 3.16
CA TYR A 59 -9.07 18.68 2.52
C TYR A 59 -10.42 18.98 3.16
N GLU A 60 -10.50 19.09 4.50
CA GLU A 60 -11.75 19.44 5.19
C GLU A 60 -12.22 20.86 4.82
N LYS A 61 -11.29 21.82 4.77
CA LYS A 61 -11.59 23.18 4.32
C LYS A 61 -12.11 23.18 2.88
N ALA A 62 -11.44 22.44 2.00
CA ALA A 62 -11.84 22.31 0.62
C ALA A 62 -13.23 21.66 0.44
N LEU A 63 -13.54 20.60 1.17
CA LEU A 63 -14.86 19.96 1.14
C LEU A 63 -15.96 20.89 1.66
N LYS A 64 -15.68 21.67 2.72
CA LYS A 64 -16.63 22.67 3.23
C LYS A 64 -16.91 23.79 2.23
N GLU A 65 -15.90 24.21 1.46
CA GLU A 65 -16.01 25.34 0.52
C GLU A 65 -16.61 24.94 -0.83
N TYR A 66 -16.24 23.76 -1.37
CA TYR A 66 -16.57 23.35 -2.74
C TYR A 66 -17.62 22.23 -2.81
N GLY A 67 -18.00 21.66 -1.67
CA GLY A 67 -19.04 20.63 -1.55
C GLY A 67 -18.51 19.23 -1.23
N PRO A 68 -19.39 18.22 -1.16
CA PRO A 68 -19.09 16.91 -0.59
C PRO A 68 -18.17 16.03 -1.44
N VAL A 69 -17.87 16.45 -2.69
CA VAL A 69 -16.94 15.77 -3.58
C VAL A 69 -16.11 16.82 -4.31
N ILE A 70 -14.79 16.68 -4.24
CA ILE A 70 -13.82 17.56 -4.91
C ILE A 70 -12.84 16.72 -5.73
N ALA A 71 -12.25 17.31 -6.76
CA ALA A 71 -11.19 16.71 -7.54
C ALA A 71 -9.89 17.49 -7.37
N VAL A 72 -8.80 16.81 -7.01
CA VAL A 72 -7.51 17.43 -6.68
C VAL A 72 -6.42 16.85 -7.59
N PRO A 73 -5.72 17.66 -8.40
CA PRO A 73 -4.64 17.17 -9.25
C PRO A 73 -3.39 16.92 -8.40
N ARG A 74 -2.87 15.68 -8.42
CA ARG A 74 -1.69 15.27 -7.66
C ARG A 74 -0.88 14.23 -8.42
N LYS A 75 0.45 14.41 -8.47
CA LYS A 75 1.39 13.50 -9.15
C LYS A 75 0.99 13.16 -10.61
N GLY A 76 0.39 14.13 -11.32
CA GLY A 76 -0.10 13.94 -12.70
C GLY A 76 -1.39 13.13 -12.82
N LEU A 77 -2.04 12.81 -11.70
CA LEU A 77 -3.34 12.16 -11.63
C LEU A 77 -4.38 13.11 -11.03
N LEU A 78 -5.66 12.89 -11.35
CA LEU A 78 -6.77 13.56 -10.69
C LEU A 78 -7.31 12.62 -9.61
N GLU A 79 -7.17 13.02 -8.34
CA GLU A 79 -7.68 12.29 -7.17
C GLU A 79 -9.05 12.86 -6.80
N PHE A 80 -10.04 12.00 -6.56
CA PHE A 80 -11.36 12.41 -6.06
C PHE A 80 -11.38 12.23 -4.55
N ILE A 81 -11.69 13.31 -3.83
CA ILE A 81 -11.81 13.32 -2.38
C ILE A 81 -13.28 13.49 -2.05
N VAL A 82 -13.79 12.61 -1.19
CA VAL A 82 -15.19 12.59 -0.76
C VAL A 82 -15.28 12.94 0.71
N ASP A 83 -16.39 13.55 1.08
CA ASP A 83 -16.76 13.78 2.48
C ASP A 83 -17.02 12.47 3.23
N GLU A 84 -16.90 12.51 4.55
CA GLU A 84 -17.05 11.34 5.42
C GLU A 84 -18.41 10.65 5.25
N ASN A 85 -19.47 11.43 5.03
CA ASN A 85 -20.83 10.93 4.81
C ASN A 85 -20.95 10.04 3.55
N LEU A 86 -20.06 10.21 2.57
CA LEU A 86 -20.04 9.41 1.34
C LEU A 86 -19.02 8.26 1.41
N CYS A 87 -18.15 8.25 2.40
CA CYS A 87 -17.07 7.26 2.55
C CYS A 87 -17.62 5.83 2.61
N GLN A 88 -18.67 5.60 3.41
CA GLN A 88 -19.31 4.29 3.49
C GLN A 88 -19.81 3.82 2.12
N THR A 89 -20.48 4.69 1.36
CA THR A 89 -21.00 4.33 0.03
C THR A 89 -19.88 3.97 -0.94
N VAL A 90 -18.78 4.73 -0.93
CA VAL A 90 -17.61 4.47 -1.78
C VAL A 90 -16.93 3.14 -1.42
N LEU A 91 -16.89 2.79 -0.14
CA LEU A 91 -16.23 1.57 0.34
C LEU A 91 -17.08 0.30 0.23
N THR A 92 -18.41 0.42 0.10
CA THR A 92 -19.32 -0.75 0.07
C THR A 92 -19.98 -0.98 -1.28
N SER A 93 -19.94 -0.01 -2.20
CA SER A 93 -20.62 -0.11 -3.49
C SER A 93 -19.69 -0.69 -4.57
N ASP A 94 -19.40 -1.99 -4.48
CA ASP A 94 -18.49 -2.71 -5.41
C ASP A 94 -18.97 -2.66 -6.87
N GLN A 95 -20.27 -2.46 -7.10
CA GLN A 95 -20.83 -2.29 -8.45
C GLN A 95 -20.41 -0.99 -9.12
N SER A 96 -20.09 0.03 -8.33
CA SER A 96 -19.76 1.39 -8.79
C SER A 96 -18.28 1.71 -8.63
N PHE A 97 -17.60 1.07 -7.68
CA PHE A 97 -16.20 1.31 -7.35
C PHE A 97 -15.45 -0.03 -7.27
N SER A 98 -14.49 -0.27 -8.18
CA SER A 98 -13.62 -1.45 -8.09
C SER A 98 -12.42 -1.15 -7.17
N PHE A 99 -12.36 -1.87 -6.06
CA PHE A 99 -11.23 -1.85 -5.15
C PHE A 99 -9.95 -2.32 -5.85
N GLU A 100 -10.03 -3.34 -6.70
CA GLU A 100 -8.89 -3.93 -7.41
C GLU A 100 -8.27 -2.92 -8.38
N GLU A 101 -9.10 -2.21 -9.16
CA GLU A 101 -8.61 -1.18 -10.07
C GLU A 101 -8.01 0.01 -9.31
N ALA A 102 -8.64 0.40 -8.18
CA ALA A 102 -8.14 1.44 -7.31
C ALA A 102 -6.76 1.08 -6.74
N MET A 103 -6.63 -0.10 -6.15
CA MET A 103 -5.37 -0.61 -5.59
C MET A 103 -4.29 -0.73 -6.66
N ALA A 104 -4.62 -1.24 -7.84
CA ALA A 104 -3.66 -1.30 -8.92
C ALA A 104 -3.21 0.06 -9.43
N LYS A 105 -4.08 1.07 -9.43
CA LYS A 105 -3.72 2.45 -9.78
C LYS A 105 -2.81 3.06 -8.70
N ILE A 106 -3.16 2.87 -7.44
CA ILE A 106 -2.42 3.37 -6.27
C ILE A 106 -1.02 2.76 -6.18
N LEU A 107 -0.91 1.44 -6.35
CA LEU A 107 0.34 0.69 -6.32
C LEU A 107 1.12 0.75 -7.65
N ASN A 108 0.65 1.55 -8.62
CA ASN A 108 1.20 1.65 -9.98
C ASN A 108 1.36 0.29 -10.68
N LEU A 109 0.53 -0.69 -10.32
CA LEU A 109 0.50 -2.04 -10.88
C LEU A 109 -0.31 -2.12 -12.18
N ARG A 110 -0.91 -1.02 -12.66
CA ARG A 110 -1.71 -0.98 -13.91
C ARG A 110 -1.12 -1.76 -15.10
N PRO A 111 0.20 -1.70 -15.40
CA PRO A 111 0.78 -2.51 -16.48
C PRO A 111 0.64 -4.02 -16.27
N TYR A 112 0.57 -4.45 -15.01
CA TYR A 112 0.57 -5.84 -14.57
C TYR A 112 -0.85 -6.36 -14.28
N VAL A 113 -1.84 -5.49 -14.05
CA VAL A 113 -3.25 -5.89 -13.77
C VAL A 113 -3.81 -6.82 -14.84
N SER A 114 -3.51 -6.54 -16.11
CA SER A 114 -3.98 -7.38 -17.23
C SER A 114 -3.47 -8.83 -17.15
N PHE A 115 -2.34 -9.07 -16.48
CA PHE A 115 -1.75 -10.38 -16.28
C PHE A 115 -2.18 -11.02 -14.95
N PHE A 116 -2.62 -10.22 -13.96
CA PHE A 116 -2.87 -10.63 -12.58
C PHE A 116 -4.33 -10.46 -12.13
N TRP A 117 -5.30 -10.46 -13.05
CA TRP A 117 -6.72 -10.34 -12.65
C TRP A 117 -7.16 -11.53 -11.79
N SER A 118 -6.67 -12.75 -12.07
CA SER A 118 -6.92 -13.92 -11.21
C SER A 118 -6.28 -13.75 -9.83
N PHE A 119 -5.08 -13.16 -9.77
CA PHE A 119 -4.34 -12.94 -8.54
C PHE A 119 -5.08 -12.04 -7.54
N PHE A 120 -5.80 -11.00 -7.99
CA PHE A 120 -6.62 -10.20 -7.07
C PHE A 120 -7.77 -11.01 -6.45
N ARG A 121 -8.41 -11.88 -7.24
CA ARG A 121 -9.45 -12.79 -6.73
C ARG A 121 -8.87 -13.85 -5.80
N GLU A 122 -7.69 -14.36 -6.13
CA GLU A 122 -6.97 -15.32 -5.27
C GLU A 122 -6.55 -14.68 -3.94
N ILE A 123 -6.14 -13.40 -3.93
CA ILE A 123 -5.90 -12.66 -2.69
C ILE A 123 -7.20 -12.50 -1.90
N ASP A 124 -8.28 -12.08 -2.55
CA ASP A 124 -9.56 -11.88 -1.86
C ASP A 124 -10.06 -13.20 -1.24
N ASP A 125 -9.99 -14.30 -1.99
CA ASP A 125 -10.30 -15.65 -1.50
C ASP A 125 -9.37 -16.08 -0.34
N LEU A 126 -8.06 -15.84 -0.46
CA LEU A 126 -7.09 -16.11 0.60
C LEU A 126 -7.42 -15.31 1.86
N VAL A 127 -7.82 -14.05 1.74
CA VAL A 127 -8.20 -13.21 2.88
C VAL A 127 -9.48 -13.72 3.51
N GLN A 128 -10.54 -13.91 2.71
CA GLN A 128 -11.87 -14.27 3.19
C GLN A 128 -11.93 -15.68 3.76
N ASN A 129 -11.32 -16.65 3.08
CA ASN A 129 -11.43 -18.07 3.41
C ASN A 129 -10.16 -18.63 4.10
N GLY A 130 -9.01 -17.97 3.95
CA GLY A 130 -7.76 -18.39 4.58
C GLY A 130 -7.45 -17.62 5.87
N ILE A 131 -7.39 -16.29 5.80
CA ILE A 131 -6.92 -15.43 6.89
C ILE A 131 -8.03 -15.17 7.91
N ASN A 132 -9.20 -14.69 7.48
CA ASN A 132 -10.29 -14.29 8.38
C ASN A 132 -10.70 -15.39 9.38
N PRO A 133 -10.88 -16.66 8.97
CA PRO A 133 -11.27 -17.72 9.90
C PRO A 133 -10.17 -18.08 10.91
N ARG A 134 -8.90 -17.75 10.59
CA ARG A 134 -7.72 -18.07 11.40
C ARG A 134 -7.15 -16.86 12.13
N LEU A 135 -7.79 -15.71 12.02
CA LEU A 135 -7.25 -14.44 12.49
C LEU A 135 -6.89 -14.48 13.98
N SER A 136 -7.70 -15.15 14.81
CA SER A 136 -7.41 -15.32 16.24
C SER A 136 -6.10 -16.09 16.47
N THR A 137 -5.92 -17.22 15.80
CA THR A 137 -4.70 -18.03 15.87
C THR A 137 -3.48 -17.27 15.32
N ILE A 138 -3.66 -16.53 14.23
CA ILE A 138 -2.63 -15.66 13.66
C ILE A 138 -2.18 -14.60 14.69
N MET A 139 -3.14 -13.98 15.38
CA MET A 139 -2.84 -13.00 16.43
C MET A 139 -2.09 -13.65 17.60
N GLU A 140 -2.49 -14.84 18.04
CA GLU A 140 -1.78 -15.58 19.10
C GLU A 140 -0.32 -15.89 18.73
N GLN A 141 -0.03 -16.10 17.44
CA GLN A 141 1.34 -16.35 16.96
C GLN A 141 2.17 -15.07 16.81
N ILE A 142 1.54 -13.98 16.36
CA ILE A 142 2.25 -12.74 16.04
C ILE A 142 2.42 -11.85 17.28
N CYS A 143 1.42 -11.77 18.17
CA CYS A 143 1.48 -10.92 19.36
C CYS A 143 2.74 -11.13 20.23
N PRO A 144 3.20 -12.36 20.50
CA PRO A 144 4.43 -12.60 21.26
C PRO A 144 5.67 -11.93 20.66
N VAL A 145 5.76 -11.88 19.32
CA VAL A 145 6.86 -11.19 18.60
C VAL A 145 6.86 -9.71 18.96
N PHE A 146 5.70 -9.05 18.86
CA PHE A 146 5.56 -7.63 19.19
C PHE A 146 5.83 -7.34 20.66
N VAL A 147 5.32 -8.18 21.58
CA VAL A 147 5.54 -8.00 23.03
C VAL A 147 7.02 -8.13 23.37
N ARG A 148 7.70 -9.14 22.83
CA ARG A 148 9.13 -9.36 23.05
C ARG A 148 9.96 -8.19 22.50
N THR A 149 9.69 -7.77 21.27
CA THR A 149 10.45 -6.70 20.61
C THR A 149 10.19 -5.33 21.25
N ALA A 150 8.98 -5.09 21.78
CA ALA A 150 8.69 -3.92 22.61
C ALA A 150 9.42 -3.98 23.96
N GLY A 151 9.49 -5.14 24.61
CA GLY A 151 10.23 -5.34 25.86
C GLY A 151 11.71 -4.98 25.71
N HIS A 152 12.37 -5.49 24.67
CA HIS A 152 13.77 -5.18 24.37
C HIS A 152 14.01 -3.68 24.09
N ALA A 153 13.09 -3.03 23.39
CA ALA A 153 13.15 -1.60 23.14
C ALA A 153 13.07 -0.76 24.43
N VAL A 154 12.22 -1.15 25.39
CA VAL A 154 12.10 -0.47 26.69
C VAL A 154 13.37 -0.65 27.53
N GLU A 155 13.98 -1.85 27.49
CA GLU A 155 15.21 -2.16 28.22
C GLU A 155 16.43 -1.38 27.70
N GLN A 156 16.51 -1.16 26.38
CA GLN A 156 17.61 -0.43 25.75
C GLN A 156 17.59 1.08 26.03
N LYS A 157 16.50 1.64 26.60
CA LYS A 157 16.31 3.05 27.01
C LYS A 157 16.49 4.13 25.93
N THR A 158 17.02 3.79 24.76
CA THR A 158 17.15 4.65 23.58
C THR A 158 16.84 3.82 22.34
N ILE A 159 15.69 4.10 21.72
CA ILE A 159 15.37 3.63 20.38
C ILE A 159 15.78 4.76 19.43
N ASP A 160 16.93 4.63 18.76
CA ASP A 160 17.44 5.67 17.86
C ASP A 160 16.53 5.87 16.63
N ASP A 161 15.86 4.81 16.18
CA ASP A 161 14.84 4.87 15.13
C ASP A 161 13.66 3.92 15.39
N MET A 162 12.53 4.47 15.82
CA MET A 162 11.29 3.69 16.01
C MET A 162 10.74 3.11 14.71
N PHE A 163 11.06 3.71 13.56
CA PHE A 163 10.57 3.27 12.26
C PHE A 163 11.28 1.98 11.83
N GLU A 164 12.61 1.95 11.96
CA GLU A 164 13.42 0.75 11.72
C GLU A 164 13.02 -0.40 12.65
N HIS A 165 12.78 -0.09 13.93
CA HIS A 165 12.33 -1.06 14.92
C HIS A 165 10.96 -1.66 14.56
N ALA A 166 10.00 -0.81 14.17
CA ALA A 166 8.68 -1.26 13.74
C ALA A 166 8.75 -2.13 12.49
N HIS A 167 9.54 -1.73 11.49
CA HIS A 167 9.72 -2.50 10.25
C HIS A 167 10.32 -3.88 10.53
N THR A 168 11.35 -3.95 11.37
CA THR A 168 11.99 -5.21 11.76
C THR A 168 11.02 -6.12 12.48
N THR A 169 10.22 -5.57 13.40
CA THR A 169 9.18 -6.33 14.14
C THR A 169 8.12 -6.89 13.20
N ILE A 170 7.66 -6.09 12.22
CA ILE A 170 6.68 -6.53 11.22
C ILE A 170 7.28 -7.65 10.36
N ALA A 171 8.52 -7.48 9.88
CA ALA A 171 9.20 -8.49 9.07
C ALA A 171 9.34 -9.81 9.84
N GLU A 172 9.74 -9.75 11.11
CA GLU A 172 9.82 -10.92 11.98
C GLU A 172 8.45 -11.60 12.15
N GLY A 173 7.40 -10.84 12.49
CA GLY A 173 6.05 -11.37 12.64
C GLY A 173 5.54 -12.05 11.37
N MET A 174 5.84 -11.48 10.19
CA MET A 174 5.47 -12.07 8.90
C MET A 174 6.23 -13.38 8.62
N ILE A 175 7.49 -13.47 9.01
CA ILE A 175 8.28 -14.71 8.86
C ILE A 175 7.74 -15.80 9.77
N VAL A 176 7.45 -15.46 11.02
CA VAL A 176 6.85 -16.39 11.98
C VAL A 176 5.50 -16.89 11.45
N LEU A 177 4.69 -16.01 10.88
CA LEU A 177 3.40 -16.38 10.31
C LEU A 177 3.51 -17.32 9.11
N ILE A 178 4.39 -17.01 8.14
CA ILE A 178 4.45 -17.72 6.85
C ILE A 178 5.29 -19.00 6.97
N PHE A 179 6.42 -18.93 7.65
CA PHE A 179 7.43 -19.99 7.69
C PHE A 179 7.52 -20.68 9.06
N GLY A 180 7.00 -20.06 10.12
CA GLY A 180 7.13 -20.54 11.50
C GLY A 180 8.34 -19.94 12.23
N GLU A 181 8.36 -20.06 13.55
CA GLU A 181 9.41 -19.49 14.42
C GLU A 181 10.82 -19.99 14.10
N SER A 182 10.96 -21.22 13.61
CA SER A 182 12.27 -21.80 13.28
C SER A 182 13.01 -21.08 12.15
N PHE A 183 12.30 -20.25 11.36
CA PHE A 183 12.88 -19.49 10.25
C PHE A 183 13.10 -18.01 10.58
N ALA A 184 12.63 -17.54 11.74
CA ALA A 184 12.82 -16.18 12.24
C ALA A 184 14.23 -15.96 12.81
N ASN A 185 15.24 -16.18 11.98
CA ASN A 185 16.61 -15.81 12.30
C ASN A 185 16.94 -14.43 11.70
N GLU A 186 17.90 -13.74 12.30
CA GLU A 186 18.28 -12.37 11.93
C GLU A 186 18.64 -12.22 10.45
N ARG A 187 19.31 -13.23 9.88
CA ARG A 187 19.66 -13.25 8.45
C ARG A 187 18.42 -13.37 7.55
N SER A 188 17.46 -14.21 7.88
CA SER A 188 16.20 -14.35 7.16
C SER A 188 15.39 -13.06 7.22
N ILE A 189 15.33 -12.44 8.41
CA ILE A 189 14.66 -11.16 8.62
C ILE A 189 15.27 -10.10 7.72
N GLN A 190 16.60 -9.97 7.71
CA GLN A 190 17.30 -9.00 6.87
C GLN A 190 17.06 -9.24 5.38
N VAL A 191 17.19 -10.48 4.90
CA VAL A 191 16.95 -10.81 3.47
C VAL A 191 15.51 -10.48 3.05
N ILE A 192 14.53 -10.78 3.89
CA ILE A 192 13.13 -10.50 3.57
C ILE A 192 12.84 -9.00 3.61
N THR A 193 13.42 -8.27 4.57
CA THR A 193 13.34 -6.81 4.63
C THR A 193 13.96 -6.16 3.40
N ASP A 194 15.12 -6.63 2.94
CA ASP A 194 15.79 -6.15 1.73
C ASP A 194 14.92 -6.40 0.48
N VAL A 195 14.40 -7.63 0.34
CA VAL A 195 13.50 -7.97 -0.77
C VAL A 195 12.22 -7.13 -0.73
N ALA A 196 11.63 -6.94 0.44
CA ALA A 196 10.45 -6.09 0.60
C ALA A 196 10.75 -4.63 0.24
N THR A 197 11.93 -4.13 0.62
CA THR A 197 12.41 -2.78 0.30
C THR A 197 12.60 -2.62 -1.21
N ASP A 198 13.21 -3.59 -1.88
CA ASP A 198 13.40 -3.59 -3.33
C ASP A 198 12.06 -3.65 -4.08
N ILE A 199 11.13 -4.51 -3.64
CA ILE A 199 9.78 -4.59 -4.21
C ILE A 199 9.07 -3.25 -4.01
N ALA A 200 9.15 -2.66 -2.82
CA ALA A 200 8.52 -1.38 -2.52
C ALA A 200 9.15 -0.21 -3.30
N GLY A 201 10.45 -0.25 -3.57
CA GLY A 201 11.14 0.69 -4.47
C GLY A 201 10.70 0.52 -5.93
N LEU A 202 10.61 -0.73 -6.40
CA LEU A 202 10.22 -1.05 -7.79
C LEU A 202 8.75 -0.72 -8.08
N THR A 203 7.87 -0.96 -7.12
CA THR A 203 6.43 -0.64 -7.18
C THR A 203 6.13 0.82 -6.84
N GLY A 204 7.07 1.54 -6.22
CA GLY A 204 6.89 2.91 -5.74
C GLY A 204 5.98 3.02 -4.50
N ILE A 205 5.77 1.91 -3.79
CA ILE A 205 4.85 1.78 -2.64
C ILE A 205 5.25 2.66 -1.46
N TYR A 206 6.54 2.92 -1.25
CA TYR A 206 7.03 3.79 -0.16
C TYR A 206 6.36 5.18 -0.14
N PHE A 207 6.08 5.75 -1.31
CA PHE A 207 5.45 7.07 -1.43
C PHE A 207 3.92 7.05 -1.29
N THR A 208 3.32 5.87 -1.16
CA THR A 208 1.89 5.64 -1.25
C THR A 208 1.32 5.04 0.03
N VAL A 209 2.03 4.09 0.67
CA VAL A 209 1.59 3.45 1.93
C VAL A 209 1.79 4.35 3.15
N LEU A 210 2.87 5.14 3.21
CA LEU A 210 3.05 6.16 4.26
C LEU A 210 1.86 7.14 4.31
N PHE A 211 1.24 7.41 3.15
CA PHE A 211 0.08 8.27 3.04
C PHE A 211 -1.25 7.60 3.48
N ILE A 212 -1.43 6.30 3.22
CA ILE A 212 -2.60 5.54 3.67
C ILE A 212 -2.58 5.36 5.19
N LEU A 213 -1.40 5.11 5.79
CA LEU A 213 -1.24 5.00 7.24
C LEU A 213 -1.51 6.33 7.97
N ILE A 214 -1.04 7.47 7.42
CA ILE A 214 -1.35 8.81 7.96
C ILE A 214 -2.87 9.10 7.89
N ARG A 215 -3.54 8.64 6.82
CA ARG A 215 -5.00 8.79 6.65
C ARG A 215 -5.81 7.90 7.61
N PHE A 216 -5.38 6.66 7.85
CA PHE A 216 -6.06 5.74 8.78
C PHE A 216 -5.87 6.13 10.25
N GLN A 217 -4.66 6.54 10.66
CA GLN A 217 -4.44 7.02 12.04
C GLN A 217 -5.30 8.25 12.38
N ALA A 218 -5.54 9.15 11.41
CA ALA A 218 -6.40 10.31 11.62
C ALA A 218 -7.87 9.94 11.89
N VAL A 219 -8.36 8.83 11.34
CA VAL A 219 -9.74 8.35 11.55
C VAL A 219 -9.87 7.62 12.90
N THR A 220 -8.88 6.83 13.30
CA THR A 220 -8.95 6.03 14.54
C THR A 220 -8.76 6.87 15.81
N LEU A 221 -7.95 7.95 15.77
CA LEU A 221 -7.70 8.82 16.93
C LEU A 221 -8.95 9.61 17.37
N ILE A 222 -9.89 9.87 16.47
CA ILE A 222 -11.15 10.58 16.77
C ILE A 222 -12.13 9.68 17.54
N ARG A 223 -12.13 8.37 17.27
CA ARG A 223 -12.98 7.43 18.03
C ARG A 223 -12.54 7.28 19.49
N SER A 224 -11.28 7.58 19.81
CA SER A 224 -10.75 7.55 21.18
C SER A 224 -10.86 8.89 21.92
N GLN A 225 -11.22 9.99 21.25
CA GLN A 225 -11.41 11.31 21.86
C GLN A 225 -12.90 11.72 21.96
N MET A 226 -13.81 10.89 21.44
CA MET A 226 -15.27 11.06 21.56
C MET A 226 -15.94 9.94 22.36
N ILE A 227 -15.18 9.19 23.16
CA ILE A 227 -15.68 8.29 24.22
C ILE A 227 -15.11 8.77 25.54
#